data_AF-A0A967FLR5-F1
#
_entry.id   AF-A0A967FLR5-F1
#
_cell.length_a   1.000
_cell.length_b   1.000
_cell.length_c   1.000
_cell.angle_alpha   90.00
_cell.angle_beta   90.00
_cell.angle_gamma   90.00
#
_symmetry.space_group_name_H-M   'P 1'
#
loop_
_entity.id
_entity.type
_entity.pdbx_description
1 polymer ?
#
loop_
_entity_poly.entity_id
_entity_poly.type
_entity_poly.pdbx_seq_one_letter_code
_entity_poly.pdbx_strand_id
1 'polypeptide(L)'
;MARLVEYMDRKFYPHMNTNWDDAIFRQYILEKACPEFVCLDYGAGRGNVKLMNFRHVVKKVCGVDVDSAVFSNPHLDEARLIDSPDNKIAYGD
;
A
#
# COMPACT_ATOMS: atom_id res chain seq x y z
N MET A 1 -6.01 -22.59 -5.87
CA MET A 1 -6.20 -21.73 -4.70
C MET A 1 -7.33 -20.71 -4.84
N ALA A 2 -7.51 -20.06 -5.99
CA ALA A 2 -8.59 -19.09 -6.20
C ALA A 2 -10.00 -19.58 -5.79
N ARG A 3 -10.36 -20.84 -6.09
CA ARG A 3 -11.70 -21.38 -5.77
C ARG A 3 -12.00 -21.54 -4.28
N LEU A 4 -10.99 -21.78 -3.44
CA LEU A 4 -11.21 -21.92 -1.99
C LEU A 4 -11.42 -20.55 -1.36
N VAL A 5 -10.60 -19.57 -1.74
CA VAL A 5 -10.71 -18.18 -1.29
C VAL A 5 -12.08 -17.62 -1.70
N GLU A 6 -12.47 -17.79 -2.96
CA GLU A 6 -13.77 -17.36 -3.46
C GLU A 6 -14.95 -18.03 -2.74
N TYR A 7 -14.82 -19.32 -2.39
CA TYR A 7 -15.83 -20.02 -1.58
C TYR A 7 -15.92 -19.44 -0.17
N MET A 8 -14.78 -19.17 0.46
CA MET A 8 -14.73 -18.58 1.80
C MET A 8 -15.29 -17.16 1.81
N ASP A 9 -14.94 -16.33 0.83
CA ASP A 9 -15.46 -14.97 0.68
C ASP A 9 -16.99 -14.98 0.52
N ARG A 10 -17.51 -15.82 -0.38
CA ARG A 10 -18.95 -15.96 -0.57
C ARG A 10 -19.68 -16.49 0.66
N LYS A 11 -19.06 -17.36 1.44
CA LYS A 11 -19.71 -18.02 2.59
C LYS A 11 -19.65 -17.16 3.85
N PHE A 12 -18.51 -16.56 4.13
CA PHE A 12 -18.26 -15.84 5.38
C PHE A 12 -18.40 -14.33 5.23
N TYR A 13 -18.27 -13.80 4.00
CA TYR A 13 -18.34 -12.36 3.71
C TYR A 13 -19.31 -12.03 2.54
N PRO A 14 -20.56 -12.55 2.55
CA PRO A 14 -21.48 -12.48 1.39
C PRO A 14 -21.94 -11.06 0.99
N HIS A 15 -21.75 -10.07 1.86
CA HIS A 15 -22.17 -8.67 1.62
C HIS A 15 -20.99 -7.72 1.42
N MET A 16 -19.77 -8.25 1.39
CA MET A 16 -18.58 -7.46 1.19
C MET A 16 -18.26 -7.38 -0.30
N ASN A 17 -17.99 -6.16 -0.78
CA ASN A 17 -17.45 -5.96 -2.11
C ASN A 17 -16.04 -6.55 -2.19
N THR A 18 -15.56 -6.84 -3.41
CA THR A 18 -14.15 -7.17 -3.63
C THR A 18 -13.24 -6.07 -3.07
N ASN A 19 -12.15 -6.46 -2.39
CA ASN A 19 -11.20 -5.55 -1.71
C ASN A 19 -11.81 -4.74 -0.55
N TRP A 20 -12.78 -5.33 0.16
CA TRP A 20 -13.39 -4.71 1.35
C TRP A 20 -12.37 -4.45 2.47
N ASP A 21 -11.37 -5.31 2.59
CA ASP A 21 -10.25 -5.23 3.52
C ASP A 21 -9.38 -4.00 3.23
N ASP A 22 -9.03 -3.77 1.96
CA ASP A 22 -8.31 -2.55 1.54
C ASP A 22 -9.09 -1.29 1.90
N ALA A 23 -10.43 -1.32 1.76
CA ALA A 23 -11.28 -0.18 2.06
C ALA A 23 -11.34 0.11 3.57
N ILE A 24 -11.49 -0.92 4.40
CA ILE A 24 -11.47 -0.78 5.87
C ILE A 24 -10.08 -0.30 6.33
N PHE A 25 -9.01 -0.89 5.80
CA PHE A 25 -7.65 -0.50 6.17
C PHE A 25 -7.37 0.94 5.78
N ARG A 26 -7.74 1.35 4.56
CA ARG A 26 -7.64 2.75 4.14
C ARG A 26 -8.35 3.69 5.11
N GLN A 27 -9.60 3.38 5.46
CA GLN A 27 -10.38 4.22 6.36
C GLN A 27 -9.68 4.40 7.71
N TYR A 28 -9.14 3.31 8.27
CA TYR A 28 -8.38 3.35 9.51
C TYR A 28 -7.14 4.25 9.42
N ILE A 29 -6.39 4.18 8.31
CA ILE A 29 -5.24 5.06 8.08
C ILE A 29 -5.68 6.52 7.96
N LEU A 30 -6.75 6.81 7.21
CA LEU A 30 -7.24 8.18 7.02
C LEU A 30 -7.68 8.84 8.34
N GLU A 31 -8.24 8.08 9.27
CA GLU A 31 -8.62 8.58 10.61
C GLU A 31 -7.42 8.99 11.47
N LYS A 32 -6.22 8.54 11.11
CA LYS A 32 -4.97 8.81 11.83
C LYS A 32 -4.00 9.69 11.03
N ALA A 33 -4.24 9.85 9.73
CA ALA A 33 -3.37 10.58 8.83
C ALA A 33 -3.36 12.08 9.18
N CYS A 34 -2.19 12.69 9.03
CA CYS A 34 -1.96 14.10 9.28
C CYS A 34 -1.23 14.71 8.08
N PRO A 35 -1.59 15.93 7.61
CA PRO A 35 -0.94 16.56 6.47
C PRO A 35 0.57 16.76 6.63
N GLU A 36 1.08 16.76 7.86
CA GLU A 36 2.50 16.93 8.17
C GLU A 36 3.29 15.62 8.09
N PHE A 37 2.61 14.47 8.04
CA PHE A 37 3.27 13.17 8.06
C PHE A 37 4.00 12.86 6.75
N VAL A 38 5.09 12.10 6.87
CA VAL A 38 5.75 11.45 5.74
C VAL A 38 5.43 9.96 5.84
N CYS A 39 4.76 9.42 4.83
CA CYS A 39 4.32 8.04 4.79
C CYS A 39 5.36 7.19 4.04
N LEU A 40 5.70 6.03 4.61
CA LEU A 40 6.47 4.98 3.93
C LEU A 40 5.52 3.89 3.44
N ASP A 41 5.50 3.65 2.15
CA ASP A 41 4.83 2.51 1.51
C ASP A 41 5.86 1.40 1.24
N TYR A 42 5.85 0.36 2.06
CA TYR A 42 6.84 -0.72 2.01
C TYR A 42 6.31 -1.90 1.20
N GLY A 43 7.02 -2.25 0.12
CA GLY A 43 6.49 -3.18 -0.88
C GLY A 43 5.45 -2.49 -1.78
N ALA A 44 5.66 -1.21 -2.10
CA ALA A 44 4.72 -0.37 -2.82
C ALA A 44 4.37 -0.91 -4.21
N GLY A 45 5.29 -1.69 -4.81
CA GLY A 45 5.18 -2.22 -6.16
C GLY A 45 4.76 -1.14 -7.17
N ARG A 46 3.98 -1.53 -8.17
CA ARG A 46 3.48 -0.63 -9.23
C ARG A 46 2.21 0.16 -8.86
N GLY A 47 1.74 0.12 -7.62
CA GLY A 47 0.52 0.81 -7.20
C GLY A 47 -0.79 0.12 -7.62
N ASN A 48 -0.84 -1.21 -7.65
CA ASN A 48 -2.04 -1.96 -8.05
C ASN A 48 -3.24 -1.72 -7.11
N VAL A 49 -2.97 -1.47 -5.82
CA VAL A 49 -4.01 -1.19 -4.82
C VAL A 49 -4.31 0.31 -4.81
N LYS A 50 -5.30 0.73 -5.61
CA LYS A 50 -5.69 2.15 -5.74
C LYS A 50 -6.08 2.80 -4.42
N LEU A 51 -6.60 2.01 -3.48
CA LEU A 51 -6.99 2.48 -2.15
C LEU A 51 -5.77 2.86 -1.27
N MET A 52 -4.55 2.44 -1.64
CA MET A 52 -3.32 2.85 -0.97
C MET A 52 -2.72 4.15 -1.51
N ASN A 53 -3.47 4.90 -2.34
CA ASN A 53 -3.07 6.23 -2.71
C ASN A 53 -3.30 7.22 -1.55
N PHE A 54 -2.20 7.66 -0.93
CA PHE A 54 -2.19 8.67 0.13
C PHE A 54 -1.55 9.99 -0.29
N ARG A 55 -1.24 10.16 -1.59
CA ARG A 55 -0.77 11.46 -2.09
C ARG A 55 -1.79 12.53 -1.79
N HIS A 56 -1.30 13.72 -1.45
CA HIS A 56 -2.11 14.87 -1.05
C HIS A 56 -2.93 14.70 0.24
N VAL A 57 -2.90 13.52 0.88
CA VAL A 57 -3.44 13.30 2.23
C VAL A 57 -2.38 13.60 3.28
N VAL A 58 -1.14 13.21 3.00
CA VAL A 58 0.04 13.44 3.83
C VAL A 58 1.05 14.32 3.09
N LYS A 59 2.09 14.80 3.78
CA LYS A 59 3.12 15.70 3.24
C LYS A 59 3.84 15.08 2.04
N LYS A 60 4.17 13.79 2.16
CA LYS A 60 4.93 13.04 1.17
C LYS A 60 4.69 11.55 1.34
N VAL A 61 4.58 10.84 0.22
CA VAL A 61 4.55 9.37 0.18
C VAL A 61 5.86 8.86 -0.45
N CYS A 62 6.63 8.11 0.32
CA CYS A 62 7.89 7.48 -0.08
C CYS A 62 7.65 5.99 -0.24
N GLY A 63 7.91 5.41 -1.41
CA GLY A 63 7.78 3.97 -1.62
C GLY A 63 9.11 3.25 -1.75
N VAL A 64 9.15 2.02 -1.25
CA VAL A 64 10.25 1.08 -1.47
C VAL A 64 9.74 -0.25 -1.99
N ASP A 65 10.51 -0.87 -2.87
CA ASP A 65 10.28 -2.24 -3.32
C ASP A 65 11.60 -2.88 -3.79
N VAL A 66 11.66 -4.20 -3.87
CA VAL A 66 12.77 -4.93 -4.48
C VAL A 66 12.65 -4.93 -6.01
N ASP A 67 11.44 -4.78 -6.54
CA ASP A 67 11.16 -4.70 -7.96
C ASP A 67 11.24 -3.25 -8.47
N SER A 68 12.03 -3.04 -9.52
CA SER A 68 12.11 -1.79 -10.29
C SER A 68 10.76 -1.25 -10.79
N ALA A 69 9.72 -2.09 -10.84
CA ALA A 69 8.36 -1.63 -11.13
C ALA A 69 7.87 -0.53 -10.17
N VAL A 70 8.47 -0.38 -8.99
CA VAL A 70 8.14 0.70 -8.03
C VAL A 70 8.28 2.11 -8.59
N PHE A 71 9.22 2.32 -9.51
CA PHE A 71 9.41 3.62 -10.16
C PHE A 71 8.24 4.03 -11.05
N SER A 72 7.36 3.08 -11.41
CA SER A 72 6.16 3.34 -12.21
C SER A 72 4.91 3.65 -11.36
N ASN A 73 5.00 3.56 -10.03
CA ASN A 73 3.85 3.73 -9.14
C ASN A 73 3.38 5.20 -9.08
N PRO A 74 2.16 5.52 -9.56
CA PRO A 74 1.67 6.90 -9.59
C PRO A 74 1.29 7.44 -8.20
N HIS A 75 1.21 6.57 -7.18
CA HIS A 75 0.83 6.91 -5.81
C HIS A 75 2.00 7.34 -4.92
N LEU A 76 3.21 7.45 -5.47
CA LEU A 76 4.40 7.87 -4.74
C LEU A 76 4.85 9.27 -5.16
N ASP A 77 5.42 10.01 -4.22
CA ASP A 77 6.17 11.24 -4.48
C ASP A 77 7.67 10.94 -4.66
N GLU A 78 8.18 9.91 -3.99
CA GLU A 78 9.53 9.39 -4.17
C GLU A 78 9.53 7.85 -4.12
N ALA A 79 10.36 7.21 -4.95
CA ALA A 79 10.53 5.77 -4.98
C ALA A 79 12.01 5.40 -4.88
N ARG A 80 12.33 4.34 -4.15
CA ARG A 80 13.67 3.76 -4.04
C ARG A 80 13.59 2.24 -4.14
N LEU A 81 14.67 1.62 -4.64
CA LEU A 81 14.84 0.18 -4.47
C LEU A 81 15.32 -0.11 -3.05
N ILE A 82 14.80 -1.18 -2.46
CA ILE A 82 15.40 -1.76 -1.26
C ILE A 82 16.36 -2.87 -1.68
N ASP A 83 17.61 -2.73 -1.27
CA ASP A 83 18.59 -3.78 -1.51
C ASP A 83 18.46 -4.84 -0.41
N SER A 84 18.09 -6.06 -0.82
CA SER A 84 17.83 -7.19 0.07
C SER A 84 18.96 -7.61 1.02
N PRO A 85 20.27 -7.40 0.75
CA PRO A 85 21.32 -7.95 1.60
C PRO A 85 21.35 -7.38 3.03
N ASP A 86 20.92 -6.12 3.19
CA ASP A 86 21.11 -5.39 4.45
C ASP A 86 19.79 -5.09 5.19
N ASN A 87 18.63 -5.35 4.56
CA ASN A 87 17.28 -5.00 5.05
C ASN A 87 17.13 -3.55 5.53
N LYS A 88 17.97 -2.63 5.02
CA LYS A 88 17.91 -1.22 5.40
C LYS A 88 16.80 -0.52 4.64
N ILE A 89 15.87 0.06 5.39
CA ILE A 89 14.84 0.93 4.83
C ILE A 89 15.51 2.24 4.39
N ALA A 90 15.46 2.55 3.10
CA ALA A 90 16.14 3.71 2.50
C ALA A 90 15.57 5.08 2.93
N TYR A 91 14.61 5.11 3.85
CA TYR A 91 13.95 6.30 4.37
C TYR A 91 13.92 6.36 5.91
N GLY A 92 14.64 5.45 6.59
CA GLY A 92 14.95 5.64 8.00
C GLY A 92 16.05 6.70 8.13
N ASP A 93 15.94 7.60 9.10
CA ASP A 93 17.10 8.33 9.57
C ASP A 93 18.25 7.35 9.93
#